data_AF-A0A2G9RZJ1-F1
#
_entry.id   AF-A0A2G9RZJ1-F1
#
_cell.length_a   1.000
_cell.length_b   1.000
_cell.length_c   1.000
_cell.angle_alpha   90.00
_cell.angle_beta   90.00
_cell.angle_gamma   90.00
#
_symmetry.space_group_name_H-M   'P 1'
#
loop_
_entity.id
_entity.type
_entity.pdbx_description
1 polymer ?
#
loop_
_entity_poly.entity_id
_entity_poly.type
_entity_poly.pdbx_seq_one_letter_code
_entity_poly.pdbx_strand_id
1 'polypeptide(L)'
;MDSEFFDTFSISACRIDCETRYLVENCNCRMVHMPGDAAYCTPELYKECADPALDFLVEKDNDYCVCDTPCNMTRYGKELSMVKIPSKASARYLAKKYNKSEQYIA
;
A
#
# COMPACT_ATOMS: atom_id res chain seq x y z
N MET A 1 -21.44 10.42 1.85
CA MET A 1 -20.22 9.70 1.43
C MET A 1 -19.07 10.45 2.05
N ASP A 2 -18.95 10.29 3.35
CA ASP A 2 -17.90 10.91 4.15
C ASP A 2 -17.09 9.73 4.67
N SER A 3 -15.81 9.68 4.33
CA SER A 3 -14.92 8.65 4.87
C SER A 3 -14.66 8.96 6.32
N GLU A 4 -14.78 7.97 7.20
CA GLU A 4 -14.63 8.18 8.66
C GLU A 4 -13.17 8.52 9.04
N PHE A 5 -12.22 8.18 8.16
CA PHE A 5 -10.78 8.28 8.42
C PHE A 5 -10.04 9.34 7.60
N PHE A 6 -10.66 9.90 6.56
CA PHE A 6 -9.97 10.80 5.63
C PHE A 6 -10.78 12.08 5.36
N ASP A 7 -10.14 13.24 5.56
CA ASP A 7 -10.75 14.56 5.36
C ASP A 7 -11.17 14.84 3.90
N THR A 8 -10.54 14.16 2.93
CA THR A 8 -10.80 14.35 1.51
C THR A 8 -11.14 13.01 0.86
N PHE A 9 -12.29 12.98 0.19
CA PHE A 9 -12.71 11.81 -0.56
C PHE A 9 -11.81 11.58 -1.78
N SER A 10 -11.36 10.34 -1.92
CA SER A 10 -10.71 9.82 -3.12
C SER A 10 -11.06 8.33 -3.27
N ILE A 11 -10.92 7.77 -4.47
CA ILE A 11 -11.17 6.34 -4.69
C ILE A 11 -10.30 5.49 -3.75
N SER A 12 -9.03 5.86 -3.58
CA SER A 12 -8.11 5.14 -2.68
C SER A 12 -8.52 5.27 -1.22
N ALA A 13 -8.92 6.46 -0.76
CA ALA A 13 -9.39 6.66 0.61
C ALA A 13 -10.64 5.80 0.91
N CYS A 14 -11.62 5.82 0.00
CA CYS A 14 -12.84 5.01 0.13
C CYS A 14 -12.53 3.51 0.21
N ARG A 15 -11.61 3.02 -0.62
CA ARG A 15 -11.22 1.61 -0.60
C ARG A 15 -10.52 1.21 0.69
N ILE A 16 -9.57 2.01 1.17
CA ILE A 16 -8.86 1.75 2.42
C ILE A 16 -9.83 1.76 3.60
N ASP A 17 -10.75 2.71 3.62
CA ASP A 17 -11.81 2.80 4.63
C ASP A 17 -12.69 1.53 4.63
N CYS A 18 -13.13 1.09 3.45
CA CYS A 18 -13.91 -0.14 3.30
C CYS A 18 -13.15 -1.39 3.76
N GLU A 19 -11.89 -1.55 3.35
CA GLU A 19 -11.02 -2.66 3.76
C GLU A 19 -10.79 -2.65 5.28
N THR A 20 -10.59 -1.46 5.86
CA THR A 20 -10.39 -1.30 7.31
C THR A 20 -11.64 -1.70 8.08
N ARG A 21 -12.81 -1.21 7.68
CA ARG A 21 -14.09 -1.56 8.30
C ARG A 21 -14.37 -3.05 8.19
N TYR A 22 -14.13 -3.65 7.02
CA TYR A 22 -14.29 -5.09 6.82
C TYR A 22 -13.40 -5.92 7.75
N LEU A 23 -12.15 -5.51 7.96
CA LEU A 23 -11.23 -6.24 8.85
C LEU A 23 -11.57 -6.06 10.32
N VAL A 24 -11.98 -4.85 10.71
CA VAL A 24 -12.43 -4.61 12.08
C VAL A 24 -13.69 -5.43 12.38
N GLU A 25 -14.64 -5.51 11.44
CA GLU A 25 -15.86 -6.32 11.57
C GLU A 25 -15.58 -7.84 11.64
N ASN A 26 -14.67 -8.36 10.79
CA ASN A 26 -14.45 -9.81 10.69
C ASN A 26 -13.32 -10.35 11.60
N CYS A 27 -12.29 -9.54 11.86
CA CYS A 27 -11.09 -9.96 12.57
C CYS A 27 -10.83 -9.17 13.86
N ASN A 28 -11.67 -8.17 14.20
CA ASN A 28 -11.54 -7.31 15.40
C ASN A 28 -10.17 -6.62 15.53
N CYS A 29 -9.48 -6.44 14.40
CA CYS A 29 -8.17 -5.81 14.35
C CYS A 29 -7.99 -5.08 13.02
N ARG A 30 -7.01 -4.18 12.97
CA ARG A 30 -6.59 -3.51 11.73
C ARG A 30 -5.14 -3.85 11.39
N MET A 31 -4.82 -3.82 10.09
CA MET A 31 -3.44 -3.94 9.64
C MET A 31 -2.64 -2.65 9.91
N VAL A 32 -1.32 -2.75 9.89
CA VAL A 32 -0.41 -1.63 10.20
C VAL A 32 -0.59 -0.38 9.32
N HIS A 33 -1.03 -0.56 8.07
CA HIS A 33 -1.23 0.50 7.10
C HIS A 33 -2.66 1.06 7.08
N MET A 34 -3.57 0.44 7.83
CA MET A 34 -4.98 0.86 7.89
C MET A 34 -5.16 1.97 8.93
N PRO A 35 -5.99 2.98 8.67
CA PRO A 35 -6.32 4.02 9.64
C PRO A 35 -7.20 3.49 10.79
N GLY A 36 -7.59 4.40 11.70
CA GLY A 36 -8.46 4.10 12.83
C GLY A 36 -7.73 3.76 14.14
N ASP A 37 -8.51 3.55 15.18
CA ASP A 37 -8.07 3.33 16.56
C ASP A 37 -8.16 1.85 17.00
N ALA A 38 -8.67 0.97 16.13
CA ALA A 38 -8.67 -0.47 16.35
C ALA A 38 -7.26 -1.00 16.64
N ALA A 39 -7.17 -2.08 17.43
CA ALA A 39 -5.90 -2.70 17.76
C ALA A 39 -5.24 -3.29 16.51
N TYR A 40 -3.90 -3.25 16.47
CA TYR A 40 -3.16 -3.89 15.40
C TYR A 40 -3.30 -5.41 15.45
N CYS A 41 -3.47 -6.04 14.28
CA CYS A 41 -3.47 -7.49 14.17
C CYS A 41 -2.13 -8.09 14.61
N THR A 42 -2.16 -9.19 15.34
CA THR A 42 -0.97 -9.99 15.65
C THR A 42 -0.53 -10.79 14.42
N PRO A 43 0.73 -11.25 14.32
CA PRO A 43 1.17 -12.09 13.21
C PRO A 43 0.33 -13.37 13.00
N GLU A 44 -0.25 -13.91 14.07
CA GLU A 44 -1.18 -15.03 14.01
C GLU A 44 -2.51 -14.62 13.36
N LEU A 45 -3.10 -13.50 13.78
CA LEU A 45 -4.32 -12.95 13.18
C LEU A 45 -4.12 -12.54 11.72
N TYR A 46 -2.91 -12.07 11.35
CA TYR A 46 -2.55 -11.82 9.95
C TYR A 46 -2.77 -13.07 9.10
N LYS A 47 -2.14 -14.18 9.51
CA LYS A 47 -2.18 -15.45 8.78
C LYS A 47 -3.58 -16.09 8.77
N GLU A 48 -4.24 -16.12 9.93
CA GLU A 48 -5.46 -16.92 10.10
C GLU A 48 -6.75 -16.14 9.74
N CYS A 49 -6.72 -14.80 9.72
CA CYS A 49 -7.91 -13.99 9.47
C CYS A 49 -7.69 -12.86 8.47
N ALA A 50 -6.76 -11.94 8.74
CA ALA A 50 -6.67 -10.68 8.01
C ALA A 50 -6.29 -10.86 6.53
N ASP A 51 -5.29 -11.69 6.22
CA ASP A 51 -4.87 -11.95 4.84
C ASP A 51 -5.99 -12.71 4.06
N PRO A 52 -6.54 -13.84 4.57
CA PRO A 52 -7.64 -14.52 3.87
C PRO A 52 -8.90 -13.67 3.70
N ALA A 53 -9.22 -12.81 4.66
CA ALA A 53 -10.37 -11.92 4.60
C ALA A 53 -10.20 -10.85 3.50
N LEU A 54 -9.01 -10.24 3.39
CA LEU A 54 -8.72 -9.29 2.32
C LEU A 54 -8.69 -9.96 0.95
N ASP A 55 -8.08 -11.14 0.83
CA ASP A 55 -8.05 -11.90 -0.43
C ASP A 55 -9.48 -12.21 -0.90
N PHE A 56 -10.37 -12.61 0.02
CA PHE A 56 -11.77 -12.83 -0.29
C PHE A 56 -12.48 -11.55 -0.75
N LEU A 57 -12.28 -10.43 -0.04
CA LEU A 57 -12.91 -9.15 -0.36
C LEU A 57 -12.51 -8.65 -1.76
N VAL A 58 -11.23 -8.75 -2.11
CA VAL A 58 -10.71 -8.27 -3.40
C VAL A 58 -11.09 -9.19 -4.56
N GLU A 59 -11.09 -10.51 -4.36
CA GLU A 59 -11.33 -11.47 -5.44
C GLU A 59 -12.81 -11.84 -5.64
N LYS A 60 -13.60 -11.91 -4.57
CA LYS A 60 -14.94 -12.52 -4.59
C LYS A 60 -16.08 -11.58 -4.22
N ASP A 61 -15.82 -10.53 -3.46
CA ASP A 61 -16.87 -9.63 -2.97
C ASP A 61 -16.67 -8.19 -3.46
N ASN A 62 -16.74 -8.04 -4.79
CA ASN A 62 -16.58 -6.76 -5.46
C ASN A 62 -17.80 -5.82 -5.28
N ASP A 63 -18.89 -6.34 -4.69
CA ASP A 63 -20.12 -5.59 -4.42
C ASP A 63 -20.11 -4.98 -3.00
N TYR A 64 -19.27 -5.46 -2.08
CA TYR A 64 -19.19 -4.92 -0.72
C TYR A 64 -18.56 -3.52 -0.67
N CYS A 65 -17.52 -3.27 -1.46
CA CYS A 65 -16.83 -1.98 -1.51
C CYS A 65 -17.19 -1.17 -2.77
N VAL A 66 -18.35 -0.51 -2.76
CA VAL A 66 -18.75 0.40 -3.84
C VAL A 66 -18.15 1.80 -3.61
N CYS A 67 -17.10 2.12 -4.35
CA CYS A 67 -16.42 3.42 -4.30
C CYS A 67 -16.62 4.21 -5.61
N ASP A 68 -17.45 5.25 -5.56
CA ASP A 68 -17.72 6.09 -6.71
C ASP A 68 -16.49 6.91 -7.15
N THR A 69 -16.39 7.14 -8.46
CA THR A 69 -15.34 8.01 -9.02
C THR A 69 -15.68 9.47 -8.72
N PRO A 70 -14.82 10.23 -8.02
CA PRO A 70 -15.09 11.63 -7.71
C PRO A 70 -15.05 12.49 -8.97
N CYS A 71 -15.87 13.54 -9.00
CA CYS A 71 -15.92 14.49 -10.11
C CYS A 71 -14.62 15.32 -10.25
N ASN A 72 -13.91 15.53 -9.13
CA ASN A 72 -12.63 16.22 -9.11
C ASN A 72 -11.52 15.21 -8.78
N MET A 73 -10.63 14.97 -9.73
CA MET A 73 -9.48 14.08 -9.55
C MET A 73 -8.27 14.57 -10.34
N THR A 74 -7.08 14.37 -9.79
CA THR A 74 -5.81 14.63 -10.49
C THR A 74 -5.15 13.30 -10.82
N ARG A 75 -4.91 13.04 -12.11
CA ARG A 75 -4.24 11.82 -12.59
C ARG A 75 -2.90 12.18 -13.24
N TYR A 76 -1.84 11.49 -12.83
CA TYR A 76 -0.50 11.68 -13.39
C TYR A 76 -0.21 10.61 -14.46
N GLY A 77 -0.11 11.03 -15.71
CA GLY A 77 0.44 10.21 -16.79
C GLY A 77 1.94 10.01 -16.59
N LYS A 78 2.44 8.80 -16.83
CA LYS A 78 3.85 8.45 -16.62
C LYS A 78 4.45 7.77 -17.85
N GLU A 79 5.59 8.26 -18.29
CA GLU A 79 6.46 7.65 -19.31
C GLU A 79 7.81 7.36 -18.64
N LEU A 80 8.20 6.09 -18.59
CA LEU A 80 9.41 5.66 -17.88
C LEU A 80 10.50 5.26 -18.86
N SER A 81 11.73 5.69 -18.58
CA SER A 81 12.95 5.23 -19.25
C SER A 81 14.01 4.88 -18.21
N MET A 82 14.90 3.94 -18.53
CA MET A 82 15.92 3.44 -17.61
C MET A 82 17.31 3.49 -18.27
N VAL A 83 18.34 3.74 -17.46
CA VAL A 83 19.74 3.70 -17.86
C VAL A 83 20.55 2.89 -16.85
N LYS A 84 21.69 2.34 -17.28
CA LYS A 84 22.57 1.59 -16.37
C LYS A 84 23.26 2.54 -15.39
N ILE A 85 23.19 2.23 -14.10
CA ILE A 85 23.97 2.85 -13.03
C ILE A 85 24.60 1.74 -12.17
N PRO A 86 25.87 1.84 -11.76
CA PRO A 86 26.86 2.85 -12.12
C PRO A 86 27.47 2.61 -13.51
N SER A 87 28.11 3.65 -14.06
CA SER A 87 29.11 3.46 -15.12
C SER A 87 30.42 2.93 -14.52
N LYS A 88 31.28 2.30 -15.34
CA LYS A 88 32.60 1.83 -14.91
C LYS A 88 33.44 2.93 -14.26
N ALA A 89 33.32 4.17 -14.72
CA ALA A 89 34.02 5.32 -14.15
C ALA A 89 33.50 5.70 -12.75
N SER A 90 32.19 5.66 -12.55
CA SER A 90 31.56 6.03 -11.28
C SER A 90 31.54 4.92 -10.22
N ALA A 91 31.73 3.65 -10.62
CA ALA A 91 31.63 2.49 -9.72
C ALA A 91 32.62 2.57 -8.55
N ARG A 92 33.90 2.85 -8.83
CA ARG A 92 34.96 3.04 -7.82
C ARG A 92 34.65 4.16 -6.82
N TYR A 93 34.17 5.28 -7.33
CA TYR A 93 33.83 6.43 -6.51
C TYR A 93 32.68 6.11 -5.56
N LEU A 94 31.60 5.50 -6.07
CA LEU A 94 30.42 5.15 -5.29
C LEU A 94 30.73 4.07 -4.25
N ALA A 95 31.51 3.05 -4.61
CA ALA A 95 32.00 2.02 -3.70
C ALA A 95 32.73 2.63 -2.49
N LYS A 96 33.69 3.53 -2.74
CA LYS A 96 34.42 4.23 -1.68
C LYS A 96 33.52 5.14 -0.85
N LYS A 97 32.64 5.91 -1.50
CA LYS A 97 31.75 6.88 -0.84
C LYS A 97 30.81 6.22 0.17
N TYR A 98 30.27 5.06 -0.18
CA TYR A 98 29.30 4.34 0.66
C TYR A 98 29.91 3.19 1.45
N ASN A 99 31.24 3.04 1.42
CA ASN A 99 31.98 1.95 2.05
C ASN A 99 31.40 0.57 1.69
N LYS A 100 31.24 0.33 0.38
CA LYS A 100 30.76 -0.93 -0.21
C LYS A 100 31.77 -1.42 -1.26
N SER A 101 31.71 -2.71 -1.59
CA SER A 101 32.50 -3.25 -2.70
C SER A 101 31.99 -2.76 -4.05
N GLU A 102 32.85 -2.70 -5.07
CA GLU A 102 32.41 -2.39 -6.44
C GLU A 102 31.34 -3.39 -6.92
N GLN A 103 31.44 -4.66 -6.54
CA GLN A 103 30.45 -5.70 -6.85
C GLN A 103 29.09 -5.48 -6.17
N TYR A 104 29.05 -4.83 -5.01
CA TYR A 104 27.78 -4.48 -4.37
C TYR A 104 27.09 -3.30 -5.07
N ILE A 105 27.88 -2.42 -5.68
CA ILE A 105 27.39 -1.20 -6.32
C ILE A 105 27.08 -1.41 -7.80
N ALA A 106 27.78 -2.31 -8.51
CA ALA A 106 27.80 -2.42 -9.97
C ALA A 106 27.38 -3.79 -10.54
#